data_AF-A0A8J1UM48-F1
#
_entry.id   AF-A0A8J1UM48-F1
#
_cell.length_a   1.000
_cell.length_b   1.000
_cell.length_c   1.000
_cell.angle_alpha   90.00
_cell.angle_beta   90.00
_cell.angle_gamma   90.00
#
_symmetry.space_group_name_H-M   'P 1'
#
loop_
_entity.id
_entity.type
_entity.pdbx_description
1 polymer ?
#
loop_
_entity_poly.entity_id
_entity_poly.type
_entity_poly.pdbx_seq_one_letter_code
_entity_poly.pdbx_strand_id
1 'polypeptide(L)'
;QRFSMGEVVKCLEDLIDYFAFPDEGEEHEEKQTKLKALRNRQDLFQEEGMIALILDTIDKTSQFKSARHFAHFAGEEAASSYDDISSYLYLLLAAMIRGNRINCAQFAQSYRLDWLVQRLESQQSSSGVLDVLHCVLIDSPEALNMIKEKHIVTIISLID
;
A
#
# COMPACT_ATOMS: atom_id res chain seq x y z
N GLN A 1 23.64 -10.53 3.52
CA GLN A 1 23.81 -9.21 2.88
C GLN A 1 23.33 -8.15 3.84
N ARG A 2 24.10 -7.06 4.06
CA ARG A 2 23.60 -5.84 4.70
C ARG A 2 23.23 -4.89 3.57
N PHE A 3 21.94 -4.75 3.30
CA PHE A 3 21.44 -3.70 2.40
C PHE A 3 21.43 -2.38 3.17
N SER A 4 21.81 -1.30 2.50
CA SER A 4 21.62 0.05 3.03
C SER A 4 20.14 0.44 2.92
N MET A 5 19.67 1.31 3.82
CA MET A 5 18.28 1.81 3.75
C MET A 5 18.02 2.57 2.46
N GLY A 6 19.04 3.23 1.89
CA GLY A 6 18.94 3.87 0.58
C GLY A 6 18.73 2.90 -0.58
N GLU A 7 19.29 1.69 -0.53
CA GLU A 7 19.00 0.65 -1.53
C GLU A 7 17.57 0.12 -1.40
N VAL A 8 17.04 0.04 -0.17
CA VAL A 8 15.65 -0.35 0.07
C VAL A 8 14.70 0.70 -0.50
N VAL A 9 14.96 1.98 -0.26
CA VAL A 9 14.19 3.09 -0.85
C VAL A 9 14.14 2.98 -2.37
N LYS A 10 15.29 2.87 -3.03
CA LYS A 10 15.35 2.73 -4.50
C LYS A 10 14.59 1.52 -5.03
N CYS A 11 14.71 0.38 -4.34
CA CYS A 11 13.97 -0.82 -4.71
C CYS A 11 12.45 -0.59 -4.64
N LEU A 12 11.96 0.12 -3.62
CA LEU A 12 10.54 0.45 -3.51
C LEU A 12 10.10 1.43 -4.60
N GLU A 13 10.90 2.44 -4.92
CA GLU A 13 10.65 3.36 -6.04
C GLU A 13 10.55 2.61 -7.38
N ASP A 14 11.54 1.77 -7.68
CA ASP A 14 11.56 0.97 -8.91
C ASP A 14 10.34 0.05 -9.02
N LEU A 15 9.89 -0.54 -7.90
CA LEU A 15 8.69 -1.38 -7.87
C LEU A 15 7.41 -0.58 -8.03
N ILE A 16 7.31 0.61 -7.43
CA ILE A 16 6.15 1.51 -7.60
C ILE A 16 6.03 1.88 -9.09
N ASP A 17 7.14 2.27 -9.72
CA ASP A 17 7.17 2.60 -11.14
C ASP A 17 6.88 1.39 -12.02
N TYR A 18 7.38 0.20 -11.63
CA TYR A 18 7.07 -1.04 -12.31
C TYR A 18 5.56 -1.32 -12.31
N PHE A 19 4.83 -1.00 -11.22
CA PHE A 19 3.38 -1.15 -11.13
C PHE A 19 2.58 0.11 -11.49
N ALA A 20 3.21 1.13 -12.08
CA ALA A 20 2.55 2.38 -12.42
C ALA A 20 1.33 2.16 -13.32
N PHE A 21 0.25 2.87 -13.00
CA PHE A 21 -0.98 2.85 -13.80
C PHE A 21 -0.77 3.67 -15.09
N PRO A 22 -1.33 3.25 -16.24
CA PRO A 22 -1.19 4.00 -17.49
C PRO A 22 -1.80 5.40 -17.39
N ASP A 23 -1.22 6.36 -18.10
CA ASP A 23 -1.67 7.76 -18.07
C ASP A 23 -3.11 7.90 -18.64
N GLU A 24 -3.83 8.91 -18.18
CA GLU A 24 -5.18 9.23 -18.64
C GLU A 24 -5.20 9.74 -20.09
N GLY A 25 -4.10 10.36 -20.54
CA GLY A 25 -3.96 10.90 -21.89
C GLY A 25 -3.60 9.89 -22.99
N GLU A 26 -3.38 8.61 -22.66
CA GLU A 26 -3.00 7.59 -23.64
C GLU A 26 -4.15 7.17 -24.56
N GLU A 27 -3.81 6.74 -25.78
CA GLU A 27 -4.78 6.16 -26.70
C GLU A 27 -5.44 4.91 -26.08
N HIS A 28 -6.75 4.75 -26.31
CA HIS A 28 -7.53 3.68 -25.68
C HIS A 28 -6.95 2.28 -25.92
N GLU A 29 -6.48 1.99 -27.14
CA GLU A 29 -5.90 0.69 -27.48
C GLU A 29 -4.58 0.41 -26.75
N GLU A 30 -3.68 1.39 -26.71
CA GLU A 30 -2.41 1.29 -25.98
C GLU A 30 -2.67 1.13 -24.48
N LYS A 31 -3.62 1.91 -23.93
CA LYS A 31 -4.01 1.84 -22.54
C LYS A 31 -4.54 0.47 -22.14
N GLN A 32 -5.45 -0.11 -22.94
CA GLN A 32 -5.96 -1.47 -22.67
C GLN A 32 -4.84 -2.52 -22.68
N THR A 33 -3.88 -2.39 -23.58
CA THR A 33 -2.72 -3.29 -23.65
C THR A 33 -1.85 -3.19 -22.41
N LYS A 34 -1.53 -1.97 -21.95
CA LYS A 34 -0.75 -1.75 -20.72
C LYS A 34 -1.49 -2.19 -19.46
N LEU A 35 -2.81 -1.98 -19.37
CA LEU A 35 -3.62 -2.47 -18.24
C LEU A 35 -3.59 -3.99 -18.15
N LYS A 36 -3.68 -4.70 -19.29
CA LYS A 36 -3.55 -6.16 -19.33
C LYS A 36 -2.17 -6.62 -18.86
N ALA A 37 -1.10 -5.95 -19.30
CA ALA A 37 0.25 -6.26 -18.87
C ALA A 37 0.48 -5.95 -17.38
N LEU A 38 -0.07 -4.85 -16.87
CA LEU A 38 -0.06 -4.51 -15.44
C LEU A 38 -0.74 -5.59 -14.61
N ARG A 39 -1.95 -6.00 -14.99
CA ARG A 39 -2.69 -7.03 -14.29
C ARG A 39 -1.94 -8.36 -14.24
N ASN A 40 -1.34 -8.78 -15.36
CA ASN A 40 -0.51 -10.00 -15.38
C ASN A 40 0.66 -9.93 -14.38
N ARG A 41 1.32 -8.77 -14.28
CA ARG A 41 2.43 -8.57 -13.32
C ARG A 41 1.93 -8.61 -11.87
N GLN A 42 0.78 -7.99 -11.60
CA GLN A 42 0.14 -8.01 -10.28
C GLN A 42 -0.26 -9.44 -9.87
N ASP A 43 -0.82 -10.23 -10.79
CA ASP A 43 -1.25 -11.61 -10.55
C ASP A 43 -0.04 -12.51 -10.23
N LEU A 44 1.07 -12.38 -10.98
CA LEU A 44 2.32 -13.11 -10.69
C LEU A 44 2.86 -12.82 -9.28
N PHE A 45 2.83 -11.55 -8.85
CA PHE A 45 3.26 -11.20 -7.49
C PHE A 45 2.30 -11.71 -6.41
N GLN A 46 1.01 -11.79 -6.74
CA GLN A 46 0.01 -12.36 -5.84
C GLN A 46 0.25 -13.87 -5.64
N GLU A 47 0.55 -14.62 -6.71
CA GLU A 47 0.84 -16.05 -6.66
C GLU A 47 2.05 -16.36 -5.75
N GLU A 48 3.07 -15.50 -5.78
CA GLU A 48 4.24 -15.58 -4.90
C GLU A 48 4.00 -15.06 -3.47
N GLY A 49 2.78 -14.60 -3.14
CA GLY A 49 2.42 -14.13 -1.82
C GLY A 49 2.99 -12.77 -1.44
N MET A 50 3.41 -11.95 -2.41
CA MET A 50 4.10 -10.68 -2.17
C MET A 50 3.27 -9.67 -1.39
N ILE A 51 1.94 -9.64 -1.59
CA ILE A 51 1.03 -8.76 -0.83
C ILE A 51 1.12 -9.06 0.68
N ALA A 52 1.19 -10.34 1.06
CA ALA A 52 1.30 -10.73 2.46
C ALA A 52 2.64 -10.29 3.07
N LEU A 53 3.73 -10.38 2.30
CA LEU A 53 5.06 -9.93 2.72
C LEU A 53 5.12 -8.41 2.92
N ILE A 54 4.50 -7.63 2.03
CA ILE A 54 4.42 -6.17 2.19
C ILE A 54 3.62 -5.81 3.44
N LEU A 55 2.49 -6.48 3.67
CA LEU A 55 1.66 -6.23 4.86
C LEU A 55 2.40 -6.56 6.16
N ASP A 56 3.11 -7.68 6.21
CA ASP A 56 3.98 -8.02 7.35
C ASP A 56 5.13 -7.02 7.54
N THR A 57 5.70 -6.50 6.45
CA THR A 57 6.74 -5.47 6.49
C THR A 57 6.21 -4.15 7.04
N ILE A 58 5.00 -3.74 6.63
CA ILE A 58 4.29 -2.58 7.19
C ILE A 58 4.07 -2.78 8.68
N ASP A 59 3.58 -3.94 9.10
CA ASP A 59 3.30 -4.22 10.51
C ASP A 59 4.57 -4.15 11.36
N LYS A 60 5.69 -4.72 10.88
CA LYS A 60 7.00 -4.63 11.55
C LYS A 60 7.52 -3.19 11.63
N THR A 61 7.39 -2.44 10.55
CA THR A 61 7.84 -1.04 10.48
C THR A 61 7.02 -0.17 11.44
N SER A 62 5.71 -0.39 11.51
CA SER A 62 4.81 0.37 12.39
C SER A 62 5.05 0.18 13.90
N GLN A 63 5.85 -0.81 14.32
CA GLN A 63 6.26 -0.97 15.71
C GLN A 63 7.15 0.20 16.18
N PHE A 64 7.80 0.89 15.24
CA PHE A 64 8.60 2.07 15.53
C PHE A 64 7.70 3.30 15.59
N LYS A 65 7.53 3.87 16.78
CA LYS A 65 6.66 5.04 17.01
C LYS A 65 7.11 6.32 16.29
N SER A 66 8.37 6.38 15.84
CA SER A 66 8.93 7.54 15.11
C SER A 66 10.29 7.18 14.50
N ALA A 67 10.74 7.97 13.52
CA ALA A 67 12.11 7.91 12.99
C ALA A 67 13.16 7.99 14.12
N ARG A 68 12.94 8.83 15.15
CA ARG A 68 13.84 8.90 16.32
C ARG A 68 13.90 7.59 17.10
N HIS A 69 12.76 6.92 17.27
CA HIS A 69 12.72 5.60 17.91
C HIS A 69 13.48 4.57 17.08
N PHE A 70 13.34 4.61 15.76
CA PHE A 70 14.08 3.75 14.84
C PHE A 70 15.60 4.04 14.86
N ALA A 71 16.01 5.31 14.95
CA ALA A 71 17.41 5.73 15.05
C ALA A 71 18.13 5.11 16.24
N HIS A 72 17.42 4.88 17.36
CA HIS A 72 18.00 4.21 18.53
C HIS A 72 18.47 2.78 18.25
N PHE A 73 17.85 2.08 17.29
CA PHE A 73 18.19 0.70 16.95
C PHE A 73 19.07 0.59 15.70
N ALA A 74 18.83 1.44 14.70
CA ALA A 74 19.44 1.33 13.38
C ALA A 74 20.45 2.45 13.06
N GLY A 75 20.54 3.49 13.89
CA GLY A 75 21.35 4.68 13.67
C GLY A 75 20.63 5.79 12.91
N GLU A 76 21.13 7.02 13.04
CA GLU A 76 20.54 8.23 12.44
C GLU A 76 20.52 8.16 10.90
N GLU A 77 21.57 7.61 10.29
CA GLU A 77 21.66 7.45 8.83
C GLU A 77 20.51 6.58 8.29
N ALA A 78 20.24 5.44 8.94
CA ALA A 78 19.15 4.55 8.58
C ALA A 78 17.77 5.16 8.87
N ALA A 79 17.66 5.95 9.94
CA ALA A 79 16.41 6.61 10.32
C ALA A 79 16.00 7.75 9.38
N SER A 80 16.96 8.34 8.67
CA SER A 80 16.66 9.37 7.67
C SER A 80 15.71 8.88 6.56
N SER A 81 15.73 7.57 6.25
CA SER A 81 14.87 6.94 5.24
C SER A 81 13.61 6.28 5.81
N TYR A 82 13.37 6.36 7.12
CA TYR A 82 12.29 5.63 7.78
C TYR A 82 10.90 6.06 7.30
N ASP A 83 10.67 7.38 7.21
CA ASP A 83 9.39 7.94 6.79
C ASP A 83 9.13 7.68 5.29
N ASP A 84 10.17 7.73 4.48
CA ASP A 84 10.12 7.40 3.04
C ASP A 84 9.74 5.93 2.84
N ILE A 85 10.41 5.00 3.52
CA ILE A 85 10.10 3.56 3.42
C ILE A 85 8.67 3.28 3.88
N SER A 86 8.25 3.88 5.00
CA SER A 86 6.89 3.71 5.50
C SER A 86 5.85 4.17 4.46
N SER A 87 6.09 5.33 3.84
CA SER A 87 5.21 5.87 2.80
C SER A 87 5.21 5.02 1.53
N TYR A 88 6.39 4.62 1.04
CA TYR A 88 6.54 3.82 -0.17
C TYR A 88 5.96 2.41 -0.04
N LEU A 89 5.98 1.80 1.15
CA LEU A 89 5.33 0.51 1.37
C LEU A 89 3.81 0.59 1.11
N TYR A 90 3.15 1.67 1.54
CA TYR A 90 1.72 1.86 1.26
C TYR A 90 1.46 2.23 -0.21
N LEU A 91 2.30 3.06 -0.83
CA LEU A 91 2.18 3.38 -2.27
C LEU A 91 2.39 2.15 -3.15
N LEU A 92 3.37 1.30 -2.83
CA LEU A 92 3.60 0.04 -3.52
C LEU A 92 2.39 -0.89 -3.35
N LEU A 93 1.85 -0.99 -2.14
CA LEU A 93 0.64 -1.77 -1.90
C LEU A 93 -0.53 -1.28 -2.74
N ALA A 94 -0.75 0.04 -2.82
CA ALA A 94 -1.79 0.62 -3.67
C ALA A 94 -1.56 0.29 -5.16
N ALA A 95 -0.33 0.43 -5.65
CA ALA A 95 0.02 0.11 -7.04
C ALA A 95 -0.22 -1.37 -7.39
N MET A 96 0.03 -2.28 -6.45
CA MET A 96 -0.16 -3.72 -6.65
C MET A 96 -1.62 -4.17 -6.68
N ILE A 97 -2.55 -3.40 -6.10
CA ILE A 97 -3.96 -3.78 -6.00
C ILE A 97 -4.88 -2.97 -6.92
N ARG A 98 -4.48 -1.74 -7.28
CA ARG A 98 -5.29 -0.84 -8.12
C ARG A 98 -5.69 -1.50 -9.44
N GLY A 99 -6.99 -1.47 -9.75
CA GLY A 99 -7.54 -2.05 -10.97
C GLY A 99 -7.57 -3.59 -10.98
N ASN A 100 -7.25 -4.25 -9.87
CA ASN A 100 -7.26 -5.70 -9.74
C ASN A 100 -8.19 -6.16 -8.61
N ARG A 101 -9.43 -6.51 -9.00
CA ARG A 101 -10.46 -7.00 -8.08
C ARG A 101 -10.02 -8.20 -7.23
N ILE A 102 -9.22 -9.12 -7.78
CA ILE A 102 -8.78 -10.32 -7.04
C ILE A 102 -7.87 -9.90 -5.88
N ASN A 103 -6.93 -9.00 -6.14
CA ASN A 103 -6.04 -8.45 -5.12
C ASN A 103 -6.81 -7.63 -4.09
N CYS A 104 -7.73 -6.75 -4.51
CA CYS A 104 -8.56 -5.97 -3.60
C CYS A 104 -9.47 -6.85 -2.72
N ALA A 105 -10.01 -7.95 -3.25
CA ALA A 105 -10.87 -8.86 -2.50
C ALA A 105 -10.15 -9.55 -1.32
N GLN A 106 -8.81 -9.61 -1.31
CA GLN A 106 -8.05 -10.08 -0.14
C GLN A 106 -8.28 -9.22 1.11
N PHE A 107 -8.63 -7.94 0.92
CA PHE A 107 -8.95 -6.98 1.99
C PHE A 107 -10.41 -7.05 2.45
N ALA A 108 -11.27 -7.83 1.79
CA ALA A 108 -12.65 -8.03 2.20
C ALA A 108 -12.79 -8.85 3.50
N GLN A 109 -11.69 -9.38 4.04
CA GLN A 109 -11.70 -10.04 5.33
C GLN A 109 -11.87 -8.99 6.44
N SER A 110 -12.84 -9.17 7.35
CA SER A 110 -13.17 -8.13 8.35
C SER A 110 -11.96 -7.62 9.13
N TYR A 111 -11.00 -8.48 9.48
CA TYR A 111 -9.81 -8.06 10.22
C TYR A 111 -8.82 -7.25 9.37
N ARG A 112 -8.76 -7.46 8.05
CA ARG A 112 -7.92 -6.68 7.11
C ARG A 112 -8.48 -5.29 6.89
N LEU A 113 -9.80 -5.20 6.76
CA LEU A 113 -10.49 -3.92 6.61
C LEU A 113 -10.40 -3.10 7.90
N ASP A 114 -10.63 -3.75 9.06
CA ASP A 114 -10.42 -3.14 10.37
C ASP A 114 -8.96 -2.65 10.53
N TRP A 115 -7.97 -3.46 10.14
CA TRP A 115 -6.56 -3.09 10.14
C TRP A 115 -6.28 -1.84 9.30
N LEU A 116 -6.80 -1.79 8.07
CA LEU A 116 -6.56 -0.68 7.16
C LEU A 116 -7.11 0.65 7.71
N VAL A 117 -8.31 0.61 8.27
CA VAL A 117 -8.95 1.78 8.89
C VAL A 117 -8.18 2.24 10.13
N GLN A 118 -7.68 1.31 10.97
CA GLN A 118 -6.84 1.66 12.13
C GLN A 118 -5.51 2.31 11.71
N ARG A 119 -4.91 1.89 10.60
CA ARG A 119 -3.69 2.53 10.06
C ARG A 119 -3.98 3.95 9.61
N LEU A 120 -5.13 4.18 8.99
CA LEU A 120 -5.55 5.51 8.58
C LEU A 120 -5.75 6.45 9.79
N GLU A 121 -6.35 5.94 10.88
CA GLU A 121 -6.52 6.66 12.14
C GLU A 121 -5.18 7.06 12.79
N SER A 122 -4.15 6.21 12.69
CA SER A 122 -2.85 6.48 13.31
C SER A 122 -2.02 7.59 12.64
N GLN A 123 -2.49 8.17 11.52
CA GLN A 123 -1.86 9.27 10.78
C GLN A 123 -0.39 9.08 10.35
N GLN A 124 0.16 7.86 10.42
CA GLN A 124 1.59 7.62 10.16
C GLN A 124 1.97 7.66 8.67
N SER A 125 1.02 7.67 7.73
CA SER A 125 1.26 7.73 6.27
C SER A 125 -0.04 8.07 5.51
N SER A 126 -0.55 9.29 5.69
CA SER A 126 -1.91 9.65 5.27
C SER A 126 -2.19 9.48 3.77
N SER A 127 -1.21 9.70 2.89
CA SER A 127 -1.43 9.56 1.43
C SER A 127 -1.54 8.10 1.00
N GLY A 128 -0.53 7.28 1.30
CA GLY A 128 -0.49 5.91 0.78
C GLY A 128 -1.59 5.01 1.36
N VAL A 129 -1.92 5.14 2.65
CA VAL A 129 -3.00 4.35 3.26
C VAL A 129 -4.36 4.70 2.65
N LEU A 130 -4.59 5.98 2.36
CA LEU A 130 -5.82 6.45 1.71
C LEU A 130 -5.93 5.90 0.29
N ASP A 131 -4.82 5.87 -0.47
CA ASP A 131 -4.79 5.26 -1.80
C ASP A 131 -5.14 3.76 -1.76
N VAL A 132 -4.61 3.02 -0.78
CA VAL A 132 -4.95 1.60 -0.58
C VAL A 132 -6.45 1.45 -0.28
N LEU A 133 -6.99 2.25 0.64
CA LEU A 133 -8.41 2.21 0.99
C LEU A 133 -9.29 2.54 -0.21
N HIS A 134 -8.95 3.59 -0.97
CA HIS A 134 -9.66 3.97 -2.18
C HIS A 134 -9.69 2.82 -3.20
N CYS A 135 -8.53 2.18 -3.48
CA CYS A 135 -8.47 1.06 -4.43
C CYS A 135 -9.35 -0.11 -3.96
N VAL A 136 -9.30 -0.46 -2.66
CA VAL A 136 -10.11 -1.56 -2.10
C VAL A 136 -11.62 -1.28 -2.23
N LEU A 137 -12.05 -0.06 -1.93
CA LEU A 137 -13.47 0.32 -1.96
C LEU A 137 -14.02 0.48 -3.38
N ILE A 138 -13.19 0.89 -4.35
CA ILE A 138 -13.61 1.03 -5.75
C ILE A 138 -13.63 -0.33 -6.46
N ASP A 139 -12.59 -1.14 -6.28
CA ASP A 139 -12.38 -2.35 -7.09
C ASP A 139 -12.95 -3.63 -6.46
N SER A 140 -13.31 -3.64 -5.16
CA SER A 140 -13.89 -4.81 -4.48
C SER A 140 -15.27 -4.54 -3.87
N PRO A 141 -16.36 -5.00 -4.52
CA PRO A 141 -17.70 -4.97 -3.91
C PRO A 141 -17.79 -5.84 -2.66
N GLU A 142 -16.96 -6.88 -2.54
CA GLU A 142 -16.88 -7.72 -1.35
C GLU A 142 -16.37 -6.91 -0.15
N ALA A 143 -15.36 -6.05 -0.34
CA ALA A 143 -14.85 -5.19 0.72
C ALA A 143 -15.88 -4.12 1.12
N LEU A 144 -16.60 -3.54 0.15
CA LEU A 144 -17.71 -2.61 0.41
C LEU A 144 -18.79 -3.25 1.29
N ASN A 145 -19.16 -4.49 1.00
CA ASN A 145 -20.17 -5.23 1.80
C ASN A 145 -19.72 -5.50 3.24
N MET A 146 -18.44 -5.37 3.54
CA MET A 146 -17.86 -5.63 4.86
C MET A 146 -17.64 -4.36 5.68
N ILE A 147 -17.92 -3.19 5.10
CA ILE A 147 -17.90 -1.89 5.81
C ILE A 147 -18.97 -1.88 6.90
N LYS A 148 -18.58 -1.34 8.07
CA LYS A 148 -19.44 -1.17 9.24
C LYS A 148 -19.51 0.31 9.58
N GLU A 149 -20.54 0.70 10.33
CA GLU A 149 -20.75 2.08 10.80
C GLU A 149 -19.48 2.68 11.43
N LYS A 150 -18.78 1.90 12.28
CA LYS A 150 -17.51 2.32 12.89
C LYS A 150 -16.45 2.77 11.87
N HIS A 151 -16.36 2.12 10.71
CA HIS A 151 -15.38 2.48 9.67
C HIS A 151 -15.74 3.81 9.03
N ILE A 152 -17.02 4.02 8.75
CA ILE A 152 -17.52 5.26 8.14
C ILE A 152 -17.28 6.43 9.08
N VAL A 153 -17.59 6.28 10.37
CA VAL A 153 -17.35 7.32 11.38
C VAL A 153 -15.86 7.67 11.46
N THR A 154 -14.96 6.67 11.50
CA THR A 154 -13.52 6.92 11.50
C THR A 154 -13.08 7.66 10.23
N ILE A 155 -13.51 7.24 9.05
CA ILE A 155 -13.16 7.90 7.78
C ILE A 155 -13.62 9.35 7.76
N ILE A 156 -14.86 9.63 8.22
CA ILE A 156 -15.38 11.01 8.29
C ILE A 156 -14.58 11.85 9.28
N SER A 157 -14.25 11.30 10.45
CA SER A 157 -13.47 12.02 11.48
C SER A 157 -12.06 12.43 11.05
N LEU A 158 -11.56 11.88 9.94
CA LEU A 158 -10.26 12.22 9.36
C LEU A 158 -10.34 13.29 8.26
N ILE A 159 -11.56 13.65 7.84
CA ILE A 159 -11.83 14.74 6.90
C ILE A 159 -12.07 16.06 7.65
N ASP A 160 -12.61 15.98 8.86
CA ASP A 160 -12.84 17.11 9.79
C ASP A 160 -11.53 17.65 10.39
#